data_AF-A0A3N5HV38-F1
#
_entry.id   AF-A0A3N5HV38-F1
#
_cell.length_a   1.000
_cell.length_b   1.000
_cell.length_c   1.000
_cell.angle_alpha   90.00
_cell.angle_beta   90.00
_cell.angle_gamma   90.00
#
_symmetry.space_group_name_H-M   'P 1'
#
loop_
_entity.id
_entity.type
_entity.pdbx_description
1 polymer ?
#
loop_
_entity_poly.entity_id
_entity_poly.type
_entity_poly.pdbx_seq_one_letter_code
_entity_poly.pdbx_strand_id
1 'polypeptide(L)'
;PKQHLSKIFDPFFTTKGQGEGSGLGLTVARRIIKKFGGDIRIESEEGNGTSCIVTLPVIPHRPPTQEASCTESTSRSTPQPSPS
;
A
#
# COMPACT_ATOMS: atom_id res chain seq x y z
N PRO A 1 16.57 16.07 -14.92
CA PRO A 1 16.16 17.20 -15.80
C PRO A 1 14.63 17.31 -15.95
N LYS A 2 14.08 18.52 -15.80
CA LYS A 2 12.65 18.81 -16.06
C LYS A 2 12.20 18.39 -17.46
N GLN A 3 13.11 18.43 -18.44
CA GLN A 3 12.88 18.08 -19.84
C GLN A 3 12.47 16.61 -20.07
N HIS A 4 12.82 15.70 -19.16
CA HIS A 4 12.47 14.28 -19.30
C HIS A 4 11.11 13.94 -18.68
N LEU A 5 10.57 14.79 -17.79
CA LEU A 5 9.36 14.49 -16.99
C LEU A 5 8.13 14.18 -17.85
N SER A 6 8.04 14.74 -19.06
CA SER A 6 6.95 14.45 -20.00
C SER A 6 7.03 13.05 -20.60
N LYS A 7 8.23 12.45 -20.67
CA LYS A 7 8.53 11.19 -21.36
C LYS A 7 8.83 10.02 -20.43
N ILE A 8 9.11 10.27 -19.14
CA ILE A 8 9.50 9.22 -18.20
C ILE A 8 8.46 8.11 -18.01
N PHE A 9 7.19 8.39 -18.32
CA PHE A 9 6.10 7.41 -18.28
C PHE A 9 5.87 6.69 -19.61
N ASP A 10 6.63 7.03 -20.64
CA ASP A 10 6.54 6.37 -21.94
C ASP A 10 7.21 5.00 -21.86
N PRO A 11 6.59 3.95 -22.42
CA PRO A 11 7.22 2.64 -22.49
C PRO A 11 8.58 2.73 -23.17
N PHE A 12 9.57 2.02 -22.61
CA PHE A 12 10.94 1.93 -23.12
C PHE A 12 11.77 3.23 -23.03
N PHE A 13 11.23 4.31 -22.46
CA PHE A 13 12.03 5.50 -22.21
C PHE A 13 13.08 5.24 -21.13
N THR A 14 14.35 5.45 -21.48
CA THR A 14 15.49 5.36 -20.56
C THR A 14 16.57 6.33 -21.01
N THR A 15 17.31 6.87 -20.04
CA THR A 15 18.52 7.68 -20.30
C THR A 15 19.80 6.87 -20.10
N LYS A 16 19.69 5.58 -19.78
CA LYS A 16 20.84 4.67 -19.60
C LYS A 16 21.33 4.12 -20.93
N GLY A 17 22.55 3.56 -20.95
CA GLY A 17 23.13 2.96 -22.14
C GLY A 17 22.33 1.76 -22.66
N GLN A 18 22.64 1.30 -23.87
CA GLN A 18 22.00 0.11 -24.44
C GLN A 18 22.23 -1.10 -23.53
N GLY A 19 21.13 -1.78 -23.15
CA GLY A 19 21.16 -2.95 -22.27
C GLY A 19 21.17 -2.65 -20.77
N GLU A 20 21.30 -1.39 -20.33
CA GLU A 20 21.40 -1.03 -18.91
C GLU A 20 20.05 -0.77 -18.22
N GLY A 21 18.96 -0.89 -18.96
CA GLY A 21 17.60 -0.77 -18.44
C GLY A 21 16.56 -0.78 -19.54
N SER A 22 15.46 -1.50 -19.31
CA SER A 22 14.37 -1.64 -20.29
C SER A 22 13.46 -0.42 -20.40
N GLY A 23 13.58 0.56 -19.50
CA GLY A 23 12.69 1.73 -19.45
C GLY A 23 11.23 1.39 -19.10
N LEU A 24 10.96 0.21 -18.53
CA LEU A 24 9.59 -0.25 -18.25
C LEU A 24 9.11 0.01 -16.83
N GLY A 25 10.02 0.19 -15.86
CA GLY A 25 9.66 0.24 -14.43
C GLY A 25 8.62 1.30 -14.10
N LEU A 26 8.84 2.54 -14.57
CA LEU A 26 7.95 3.65 -14.27
C LEU A 26 6.61 3.56 -15.02
N THR A 27 6.61 3.00 -16.23
CA THR A 27 5.39 2.66 -16.98
C THR A 27 4.53 1.66 -16.20
N VAL A 28 5.15 0.58 -15.68
CA VAL A 28 4.46 -0.45 -14.91
C VAL A 28 3.93 0.11 -13.59
N ALA A 29 4.73 0.90 -12.88
CA ALA A 29 4.31 1.54 -11.63
C ALA A 29 3.06 2.42 -11.85
N ARG A 30 3.05 3.29 -12.88
CA ARG A 30 1.90 4.12 -13.21
C ARG A 30 0.64 3.29 -13.51
N ARG A 31 0.78 2.17 -14.25
CA ARG A 31 -0.34 1.26 -14.54
C ARG A 31 -0.91 0.62 -13.27
N ILE A 32 -0.05 0.13 -12.38
CA ILE A 32 -0.48 -0.48 -11.11
C ILE A 32 -1.21 0.56 -10.26
N ILE A 33 -0.62 1.73 -10.05
CA ILE A 33 -1.20 2.80 -9.24
C ILE A 33 -2.55 3.24 -9.81
N LYS A 34 -2.65 3.41 -11.13
CA LYS A 34 -3.91 3.74 -11.81
C LYS A 34 -4.96 2.64 -11.66
N LYS A 35 -4.57 1.36 -11.69
CA LYS A 35 -5.47 0.22 -11.48
C LYS A 35 -6.13 0.27 -10.09
N PHE A 36 -5.44 0.80 -9.08
CA PHE A 36 -5.97 1.00 -7.73
C PHE A 36 -6.66 2.37 -7.55
N GLY A 37 -6.97 3.08 -8.63
CA GLY A 37 -7.62 4.40 -8.57
C GLY A 37 -6.71 5.53 -8.09
N GLY A 38 -5.40 5.30 -8.03
CA GLY A 38 -4.41 6.28 -7.60
C GLY A 38 -3.81 7.13 -8.72
N ASP A 39 -2.82 7.91 -8.33
CA ASP A 39 -1.99 8.69 -9.24
C ASP A 39 -0.52 8.73 -8.79
N ILE A 40 0.38 8.96 -9.74
CA ILE A 40 1.82 9.14 -9.50
C ILE A 40 2.32 10.38 -10.22
N ARG A 41 3.06 11.23 -9.50
CA ARG A 41 3.70 12.44 -10.02
C ARG A 41 5.17 12.45 -9.62
N ILE A 42 6.01 13.03 -10.47
CA ILE A 42 7.44 13.15 -10.21
C ILE A 42 7.84 14.61 -10.33
N GLU A 43 8.51 15.09 -9.29
CA GLU A 43 9.09 16.42 -9.21
C GLU A 43 10.61 16.25 -9.18
N SER A 44 11.31 16.85 -10.13
CA SER A 44 12.76 16.70 -10.26
C SER A 44 13.38 18.06 -10.55
N GLU A 45 14.45 18.35 -9.83
CA GLU A 45 15.27 19.55 -10.03
C GLU A 45 16.74 19.13 -10.03
N GLU A 46 17.47 19.61 -11.04
CA GLU A 46 18.88 19.27 -11.19
C GLU A 46 19.69 19.82 -10.01
N GLY A 47 20.59 19.00 -9.46
CA GLY A 47 21.35 19.34 -8.26
C GLY A 47 20.60 19.17 -6.94
N ASN A 48 19.26 19.15 -6.94
CA ASN A 48 18.45 19.03 -5.71
C ASN A 48 17.82 17.63 -5.52
N GLY A 49 17.79 16.81 -6.57
CA GLY A 49 17.31 15.43 -6.51
C GLY A 49 15.95 15.24 -7.16
N THR A 50 15.21 14.23 -6.73
CA THR A 50 13.93 13.84 -7.34
C THR A 50 12.98 13.26 -6.30
N SER A 51 11.75 13.78 -6.30
CA SER A 51 10.64 13.34 -5.45
C SER A 51 9.62 12.59 -6.29
N CYS A 52 9.24 11.40 -5.82
CA CYS A 52 8.16 10.59 -6.39
C CYS A 52 6.96 10.62 -5.44
N ILE A 53 5.86 11.21 -5.88
CA ILE A 53 4.66 11.40 -5.08
C ILE A 53 3.58 10.44 -5.58
N VAL A 54 3.10 9.56 -4.71
CA VAL A 54 2.03 8.59 -5.02
C VAL A 54 0.81 8.91 -4.17
N THR A 55 -0.34 9.06 -4.83
CA THR A 55 -1.64 9.28 -4.18
C THR A 55 -2.51 8.06 -4.39
N LEU A 56 -3.08 7.51 -3.31
CA LEU A 56 -4.00 6.37 -3.35
C LEU A 56 -5.32 6.73 -2.64
N PRO A 57 -6.46 6.22 -3.12
CA PRO A 57 -7.72 6.36 -2.42
C PRO A 57 -7.68 5.61 -1.08
N VAL A 58 -8.14 6.26 -0.02
CA VAL A 58 -8.24 5.62 1.30
C VAL A 58 -9.50 4.76 1.31
N ILE A 59 -9.33 3.45 1.43
CA ILE A 59 -10.43 2.52 1.70
C ILE A 59 -10.49 2.35 3.22
N PRO A 60 -11.64 2.62 3.87
CA PRO A 60 -11.75 2.39 5.31
C PRO A 60 -11.53 0.91 5.60
N HIS A 61 -10.45 0.59 6.34
CA HIS A 61 -10.25 -0.74 6.88
C HIS A 61 -11.32 -0.96 7.94
N ARG A 62 -12.40 -1.68 7.60
CA ARG A 62 -13.33 -2.17 8.61
C ARG A 62 -12.56 -3.21 9.43
N PRO A 63 -12.22 -2.94 10.71
CA PRO A 63 -11.61 -3.97 11.52
C PRO A 63 -12.55 -5.17 11.56
N PRO A 64 -12.06 -6.42 11.45
CA PRO A 64 -12.90 -7.58 11.62
C PRO A 64 -13.54 -7.47 13.01
N THR A 65 -14.87 -7.43 13.05
CA THR A 65 -15.63 -7.50 14.30
C THR A 65 -15.13 -8.72 15.06
N GLN A 66 -14.46 -8.48 16.20
CA GLN A 66 -14.01 -9.51 17.09
C GLN A 66 -15.25 -10.05 17.80
N GLU A 67 -15.89 -11.05 17.19
CA GLU A 67 -16.95 -11.84 17.81
C GLU A 67 -16.29 -12.81 18.82
N ALA A 68 -15.76 -12.25 19.90
CA ALA A 68 -15.36 -13.02 21.06
C ALA A 68 -16.64 -13.41 21.81
N SER A 69 -17.15 -14.59 21.48
CA SER A 69 -18.09 -15.38 22.28
C SER A 69 -17.49 -15.64 23.66
N CYS A 70 -17.67 -14.72 24.61
CA CYS A 70 -17.69 -15.07 26.02
C CYS A 70 -19.07 -15.66 26.33
N THR A 71 -19.30 -16.93 25.97
CA THR A 71 -20.39 -17.70 26.59
C THR A 71 -19.90 -18.12 27.96
N GLU A 72 -20.28 -17.31 28.93
CA GLU A 72 -20.35 -17.55 30.35
C GLU A 72 -20.67 -19.02 30.69
N SER A 73 -19.67 -19.77 31.17
CA SER A 73 -19.86 -21.06 31.82
C SER A 73 -20.42 -20.84 33.23
N THR A 74 -21.74 -20.76 33.36
CA THR A 74 -22.41 -21.02 34.64
C THR A 74 -22.89 -22.46 34.65
N SER A 75 -22.24 -23.32 35.45
CA SER A 75 -22.91 -24.46 36.08
C SER A 75 -22.14 -24.99 37.30
N ARG A 76 -22.59 -24.50 38.47
CA ARG A 76 -22.87 -25.25 39.71
C ARG A 76 -21.69 -25.88 40.45
N SER A 77 -21.25 -25.21 41.52
CA SER A 77 -20.64 -25.84 42.70
C SER A 77 -21.30 -25.27 43.96
N THR A 78 -22.38 -25.92 44.39
CA THR A 78 -22.97 -25.72 45.72
C THR A 78 -22.06 -26.37 46.77
N PRO A 79 -21.61 -25.67 47.82
CA PRO A 79 -20.97 -26.31 48.96
C PRO A 79 -22.06 -27.02 49.80
N GLN A 80 -21.96 -28.34 49.98
CA GLN A 80 -22.77 -29.06 50.95
C GLN A 80 -22.33 -28.73 52.38
N PRO A 81 -23.24 -28.51 53.34
CA PRO A 81 -22.88 -28.48 54.75
C PRO A 81 -22.77 -29.91 55.31
N SER A 82 -21.76 -30.11 56.15
CA SER A 82 -21.50 -31.32 56.94
C SER A 82 -22.60 -31.55 57.98
N PRO A 83 -23.02 -32.80 58.24
CA PRO A 83 -23.62 -33.16 59.51
C PRO A 83 -22.63 -33.91 60.42
N SER A 84 -22.86 -33.72 61.73
CA SER A 84 -22.11 -34.21 62.89
C SER A 84 -22.12 -35.73 63.08
#